data_AF-A0A963VN40-F1
#
_entry.id   AF-A0A963VN40-F1
#
_cell.length_a   1.000
_cell.length_b   1.000
_cell.length_c   1.000
_cell.angle_alpha   90.00
_cell.angle_beta   90.00
_cell.angle_gamma   90.00
#
_symmetry.space_group_name_H-M   'P 1'
#
loop_
_entity.id
_entity.type
_entity.pdbx_description
1 polymer ?
#
loop_
_entity_poly.entity_id
_entity_poly.type
_entity_poly.pdbx_seq_one_letter_code
_entity_poly.pdbx_strand_id
1 'polypeptide(L)' 'KVAGKAGANLSTDSFIKVMDTMVIEPDMFGGARQTFSPTKRLGSDASRLSQITDGKWKVVSDYFN' A
#
# COMPACT_ATOMS: atom_id res chain seq x y z
N LYS A 1 -5.17 8.99 -9.32
CA LYS A 1 -4.94 9.45 -7.91
C LYS A 1 -6.28 9.62 -7.22
N VAL A 2 -6.35 9.42 -5.90
CA VAL A 2 -7.58 9.41 -5.08
C VAL A 2 -8.45 10.64 -5.30
N ALA A 3 -7.86 11.85 -5.28
CA ALA A 3 -8.57 13.09 -5.55
C ALA A 3 -9.30 13.09 -6.91
N GLY A 4 -8.70 12.51 -7.95
CA GLY A 4 -9.34 12.37 -9.26
C GLY A 4 -10.51 11.39 -9.27
N LYS A 5 -10.48 10.36 -8.42
CA LYS A 5 -11.60 9.42 -8.23
C LYS A 5 -12.72 10.00 -7.36
N ALA A 6 -12.41 10.92 -6.44
CA ALA A 6 -13.40 11.62 -5.62
C ALA A 6 -14.24 12.63 -6.44
N GLY A 7 -13.72 13.09 -7.58
CA GLY A 7 -14.43 13.94 -8.54
C GLY A 7 -14.20 15.44 -8.35
N ALA A 8 -14.83 16.24 -9.20
CA ALA A 8 -14.61 17.70 -9.27
C ALA A 8 -15.08 18.46 -8.02
N ASN A 9 -16.12 17.95 -7.33
CA ASN A 9 -16.64 18.52 -6.09
C ASN A 9 -15.96 17.87 -4.88
N LEU A 10 -14.63 18.00 -4.82
CA LEU A 10 -13.81 17.38 -3.79
C LEU A 10 -14.18 17.90 -2.39
N SER A 11 -14.64 17.00 -1.52
CA SER A 11 -14.83 17.21 -0.09
C SER A 11 -14.04 16.19 0.72
N THR A 12 -13.80 16.47 2.01
CA THR A 12 -13.17 15.51 2.93
C THR A 12 -13.90 14.17 2.95
N ASP A 13 -15.23 14.19 3.06
CA ASP A 13 -16.04 12.96 3.09
C ASP A 13 -15.93 12.17 1.79
N SER A 14 -16.01 12.85 0.64
CA SER A 14 -15.86 12.19 -0.67
C SER A 14 -14.47 11.58 -0.82
N PHE A 15 -13.43 12.24 -0.33
CA PHE A 15 -12.06 11.77 -0.38
C PHE A 15 -11.84 10.55 0.52
N ILE A 16 -12.31 10.61 1.77
CA ILE A 16 -12.25 9.48 2.72
C ILE A 16 -12.98 8.26 2.17
N LYS A 17 -14.17 8.45 1.60
CA LYS A 17 -14.93 7.34 0.99
C LYS A 17 -14.17 6.62 -0.12
N VAL A 18 -13.43 7.36 -0.95
CA VAL A 18 -12.57 6.76 -1.97
C VAL A 18 -11.34 6.09 -1.35
N MET A 19 -10.72 6.70 -0.33
CA MET A 19 -9.59 6.10 0.41
C MET A 19 -9.96 4.76 1.03
N ASP A 20 -11.13 4.67 1.67
CA ASP A 20 -11.60 3.47 2.38
C ASP A 20 -11.92 2.27 1.47
N THR A 21 -11.84 2.45 0.16
CA THR A 21 -12.02 1.37 -0.84
C THR A 21 -10.79 1.20 -1.73
N MET A 22 -9.68 1.86 -1.38
CA MET A 22 -8.48 1.90 -2.19
C MET A 22 -7.70 0.59 -2.10
N VAL A 23 -7.33 0.08 -3.27
CA VAL A 23 -6.38 -1.02 -3.44
C VAL A 23 -5.19 -0.50 -4.24
N ILE A 24 -3.98 -0.75 -3.73
CA ILE A 24 -2.72 -0.51 -4.44
C ILE A 24 -2.11 -1.87 -4.74
N GLU A 25 -1.99 -2.20 -6.01
CA GLU A 25 -1.36 -3.44 -6.45
C GLU A 25 0.17 -3.41 -6.26
N PRO A 26 0.82 -4.57 -6.13
CA PRO A 26 2.29 -4.66 -6.09
C PRO A 26 2.92 -3.96 -7.29
N ASP A 27 3.99 -3.22 -7.03
CA ASP A 27 4.75 -2.51 -8.07
C ASP A 27 6.04 -3.24 -8.46
N MET A 28 6.73 -2.71 -9.48
CA MET A 28 8.01 -3.24 -9.95
C MET A 28 9.17 -3.14 -8.92
N PHE A 29 8.98 -2.38 -7.84
CA PHE A 29 9.95 -2.25 -6.74
C PHE A 29 9.72 -3.31 -5.65
N GLY A 30 8.71 -4.17 -5.86
CA GLY A 30 8.40 -5.31 -5.02
C GLY A 30 7.65 -4.91 -3.76
N GLY A 31 6.89 -3.82 -3.74
CA GLY A 31 6.01 -3.50 -2.61
C GLY A 31 4.87 -4.53 -2.46
N ALA A 32 4.46 -4.82 -1.22
CA ALA A 32 3.27 -5.64 -0.97
C ALA A 32 1.98 -4.93 -1.41
N ARG A 33 0.94 -5.71 -1.74
CA ARG A 33 -0.40 -5.18 -2.00
C ARG A 33 -0.89 -4.41 -0.78
N GLN A 34 -1.44 -3.22 -1.00
CA GLN A 34 -2.02 -2.40 0.07
C GLN A 34 -3.54 -2.31 -0.08
N THR A 35 -4.25 -2.46 1.02
CA THR A 35 -5.71 -2.27 1.10
C THR A 35 -6.07 -1.38 2.27
N PHE A 36 -7.09 -0.56 2.09
CA PHE A 36 -7.56 0.39 3.09
C PHE A 36 -9.05 0.16 3.37
N SER A 37 -9.47 0.44 4.59
CA SER A 37 -10.87 0.39 5.03
C SER A 37 -11.11 1.40 6.15
N PRO A 38 -12.37 1.63 6.56
CA PRO A 38 -12.66 2.54 7.67
C PRO A 38 -11.89 2.20 8.96
N THR A 39 -11.61 0.90 9.18
CA THR A 39 -10.91 0.36 10.34
C THR A 39 -9.47 -0.09 10.07
N LYS A 40 -9.01 -0.12 8.81
CA LYS A 40 -7.64 -0.50 8.41
C LYS A 40 -6.93 0.69 7.79
N ARG A 41 -6.06 1.34 8.57
CA ARG A 41 -5.27 2.52 8.14
C ARG A 41 -3.85 2.18 7.71
N LEU A 42 -3.33 1.03 8.12
CA LEU A 42 -2.06 0.47 7.62
C LEU A 42 -2.34 -0.35 6.36
N GLY A 43 -1.78 0.03 5.22
CA GLY A 43 -2.07 -0.59 3.92
C GLY A 43 -1.73 -2.09 3.85
N SER A 44 -0.60 -2.47 4.44
CA SER A 44 -0.16 -3.86 4.57
C SER A 44 0.59 -4.03 5.88
N ASP A 45 0.29 -5.10 6.62
CA ASP A 45 1.04 -5.59 7.77
C ASP A 45 2.14 -6.59 7.38
N ALA A 46 2.18 -7.00 6.10
CA ALA A 46 3.17 -7.92 5.60
C ALA A 46 4.60 -7.35 5.66
N SER A 47 5.51 -8.21 6.12
CA SER A 47 6.95 -7.98 6.23
C SER A 47 7.71 -8.94 5.32
N ARG A 48 8.91 -8.56 4.88
CA ARG A 48 9.85 -9.48 4.21
C ARG A 48 11.23 -9.32 4.81
N LEU A 49 12.00 -10.41 4.81
CA LEU A 49 13.37 -10.39 5.26
C LEU A 49 14.31 -10.08 4.09
N SER A 50 15.22 -9.15 4.32
CA SER A 50 16.34 -8.87 3.44
C SER A 50 17.64 -8.96 4.23
N GLN A 51 18.67 -9.49 3.58
CA GLN A 51 20.00 -9.62 4.16
C GLN A 51 20.99 -8.80 3.33
N ILE A 52 21.99 -8.22 3.99
CA ILE A 52 23.11 -7.59 3.30
C ILE A 52 24.10 -8.70 2.90
N THR A 53 24.35 -8.84 1.60
CA THR A 53 25.35 -9.76 1.03
C THR A 53 26.17 -8.99 0.00
N ASP A 54 27.50 -9.03 0.12
CA ASP A 54 28.43 -8.27 -0.75
C ASP A 54 28.10 -6.76 -0.78
N GLY A 55 27.70 -6.21 0.37
CA GLY A 55 27.34 -4.80 0.52
C GLY A 55 26.00 -4.39 -0.10
N LYS A 56 25.16 -5.33 -0.56
CA LYS A 56 23.85 -5.05 -1.16
C LYS A 56 22.73 -5.75 -0.41
N TRP A 57 21.57 -5.11 -0.30
CA TRP A 57 20.34 -5.76 0.16
C TRP A 57 19.89 -6.82 -0.85
N LYS A 58 19.75 -8.07 -0.41
CA LYS A 58 19.13 -9.17 -1.15
C LYS A 58 17.89 -9.63 -0.40
N VAL A 59 16.78 -9.83 -1.10
CA VAL A 59 15.55 -10.40 -0.53
C VAL A 59 15.78 -11.89 -0.29
N VAL A 60 15.48 -12.37 0.92
CA VAL A 60 15.70 -13.77 1.32
C VAL A 60 14.44 -14.48 1.81
N SER A 61 13.30 -13.78 1.81
CA SER A 61 11.99 -14.37 2.08
C SER A 61 10.91 -13.75 1.19
N ASP A 62 9.83 -14.51 1.00
CA ASP A 62 8.54 -13.94 0.59
C ASP A 62 7.97 -13.04 1.71
N TYR A 63 6.87 -12.36 1.38
CA TYR A 63 6.09 -11.61 2.36
C TYR A 63 5.40 -12.54 3.37
N PHE A 64 5.45 -12.19 4.65
CA PHE A 64 4.80 -12.87 5.77
C PHE A 64 4.15 -11.88 6.73
N ASN A 65 3.18 -12.34 7.52
CA ASN A 65 2.50 -11.57 8.56
C ASN A 65 2.81 -12.15 9.94
#